data_AF-A0A074YTG7-F1
#
_entry.id   AF-A0A074YTG7-F1
#
_cell.length_a   1.000
_cell.length_b   1.000
_cell.length_c   1.000
_cell.angle_alpha   90.00
_cell.angle_beta   90.00
_cell.angle_gamma   90.00
#
_symmetry.space_group_name_H-M   'P 1'
#
loop_
_entity.id
_entity.type
_entity.pdbx_description
1 polymer ?
#
loop_
_entity_poly.entity_id
_entity_poly.type
_entity_poly.pdbx_seq_one_letter_code
_entity_poly.pdbx_strand_id
1 'polypeptide(L)' 'MHFSRIPVTFYSEDPAERRRILGCQEFNNNPKQGLEYLFEQGLLERNPASVARFFVEEHERLSKVVLGTYLGEV' A
#
# COMPACT_ATOMS: atom_id res chain seq x y z
N MET A 1 -13.29 18.57 29.08
CA MET A 1 -13.89 17.77 27.99
C MET A 1 -12.87 16.73 27.56
N HIS A 2 -13.10 15.46 27.91
CA HIS A 2 -12.21 14.34 27.57
C HIS A 2 -12.65 13.79 26.22
N PHE A 3 -11.86 14.01 25.17
CA PHE A 3 -11.96 13.23 23.93
C PHE A 3 -10.96 12.09 24.02
N SER A 4 -11.44 10.92 24.44
CA SER A 4 -10.77 9.65 24.18
C SER A 4 -11.13 9.19 22.76
N ARG A 5 -10.20 8.46 22.11
CA ARG A 5 -10.28 7.69 20.84
C ARG A 5 -9.78 8.53 19.64
N ILE A 6 -8.70 8.24 18.91
CA ILE A 6 -7.91 7.02 18.60
C ILE A 6 -6.51 7.54 18.14
N PRO A 7 -5.35 6.94 18.49
CA PRO A 7 -4.08 7.37 17.92
C PRO A 7 -3.91 6.72 16.53
N VAL A 8 -4.40 7.39 15.49
CA VAL A 8 -4.05 7.00 14.12
C VAL A 8 -2.72 7.66 13.80
N THR A 9 -1.69 6.83 13.73
CA THR A 9 -0.33 7.14 13.27
C THR A 9 -0.33 8.25 12.20
N PHE A 10 0.38 9.33 12.51
CA PHE A 10 0.50 10.56 11.72
C PHE A 10 0.50 10.31 10.20
N TYR A 11 -0.41 10.96 9.47
CA TYR A 11 -0.24 11.18 8.04
C TYR A 11 1.10 11.91 7.84
N SER A 12 2.09 11.24 7.24
CA SER A 12 3.39 11.85 6.89
C SER A 12 3.19 13.23 6.26
N GLU A 13 3.93 14.26 6.65
CA GLU A 13 3.81 15.59 6.02
C GLU A 13 4.28 15.59 4.56
N ASP A 14 5.11 14.61 4.19
CA ASP A 14 5.60 14.43 2.82
C ASP A 14 4.48 13.92 1.89
N PRO A 15 4.08 14.70 0.86
CA PRO A 15 3.09 14.27 -0.12
C PRO A 15 3.45 13.00 -0.90
N ALA A 16 4.75 12.70 -1.08
CA ALA A 16 5.16 11.46 -1.72
C ALA A 16 4.86 10.25 -0.83
N GLU A 17 5.25 10.35 0.45
CA GLU A 17 5.00 9.32 1.44
C GLU A 17 3.51 9.07 1.68
N ARG A 18 2.68 10.13 1.68
CA ARG A 18 1.22 9.96 1.78
C ARG A 18 0.65 9.12 0.63
N ARG A 19 1.06 9.39 -0.61
CA ARG A 19 0.57 8.64 -1.77
C ARG A 19 1.02 7.18 -1.70
N ARG A 20 2.24 6.91 -1.23
CA ARG A 20 2.71 5.54 -0.94
C ARG A 20 1.85 4.83 0.09
N ILE A 21 1.55 5.47 1.22
CA ILE A 21 0.70 4.90 2.28
C ILE A 21 -0.71 4.61 1.75
N LEU A 22 -1.31 5.56 1.00
CA LEU A 22 -2.62 5.37 0.37
C LEU A 22 -2.61 4.20 -0.60
N GLY A 23 -1.59 4.06 -1.45
CA GLY A 23 -1.46 2.91 -2.34
C GLY A 23 -1.38 1.57 -1.61
N CYS A 24 -0.69 1.51 -0.46
CA CYS A 24 -0.66 0.31 0.39
C CYS A 24 -2.03 0.01 1.02
N GLN A 25 -2.75 1.04 1.47
CA GLN A 25 -4.10 0.90 2.01
C GLN A 25 -5.08 0.40 0.95
N GLU A 26 -5.03 0.98 -0.25
CA GLU A 26 -5.84 0.53 -1.40
C GLU A 26 -5.49 -0.89 -1.82
N PHE A 27 -4.20 -1.27 -1.80
CA PHE A 27 -3.80 -2.66 -2.07
C PHE A 27 -4.39 -3.63 -1.05
N ASN A 28 -4.37 -3.29 0.25
CA ASN A 28 -4.95 -4.12 1.30
C ASN A 28 -6.47 -4.27 1.16
N ASN A 29 -7.16 -3.28 0.59
CA ASN A 29 -8.60 -3.32 0.34
C ASN A 29 -8.94 -4.08 -0.96
N ASN A 30 -8.23 -3.77 -2.05
CA ASN A 30 -8.38 -4.37 -3.36
C ASN A 30 -7.02 -4.36 -4.09
N PRO A 31 -6.30 -5.50 -4.14
CA PRO A 31 -4.95 -5.57 -4.69
C PRO A 31 -4.81 -5.02 -6.11
N LYS A 32 -5.78 -5.30 -6.98
CA LYS A 32 -5.76 -4.86 -8.38
C LYS A 32 -5.89 -3.35 -8.47
N GLN A 33 -6.80 -2.75 -7.70
CA GLN A 33 -7.00 -1.31 -7.65
C GLN A 33 -5.82 -0.60 -6.99
N GLY A 34 -5.25 -1.14 -5.92
CA GLY A 34 -4.07 -0.58 -5.26
C GLY A 34 -2.85 -0.55 -6.18
N LEU A 35 -2.60 -1.63 -6.94
CA LEU A 35 -1.53 -1.64 -7.93
C LEU A 35 -1.78 -0.63 -9.06
N GLU A 36 -3.01 -0.54 -9.57
CA GLU A 36 -3.34 0.45 -10.62
C GLU A 36 -3.11 1.88 -10.13
N TYR A 37 -3.55 2.21 -8.90
CA TYR A 37 -3.26 3.49 -8.28
C TYR A 37 -1.75 3.77 -8.19
N LEU A 38 -0.96 2.78 -7.73
CA LEU A 38 0.49 2.93 -7.62
C LEU A 38 1.16 3.15 -8.99
N PHE A 39 0.65 2.52 -10.06
CA PHE A 39 1.12 2.75 -11.43
C PHE A 39 0.76 4.16 -11.92
N GLU A 40 -0.50 4.59 -11.74
CA GLU A 40 -0.99 5.90 -12.18
C GLU A 40 -0.28 7.06 -11.48
N GLN A 41 0.07 6.89 -10.19
CA GLN A 41 0.81 7.89 -9.42
C GLN A 41 2.32 7.91 -9.74
N GLY A 42 2.80 7.00 -10.60
CA GLY A 42 4.23 6.85 -10.91
C GLY A 42 5.07 6.37 -9.72
N LEU A 43 4.44 5.71 -8.75
CA LEU A 43 5.09 5.18 -7.55
C LEU A 43 5.64 3.76 -7.77
N LEU A 44 5.14 3.09 -8.80
CA LEU A 44 5.47 1.73 -9.16
C LEU A 44 5.52 1.59 -10.68
N GLU A 45 6.51 0.87 -11.21
CA GLU A 45 6.52 0.52 -12.63
C GLU A 45 5.68 -0.73 -12.89
N ARG A 46 5.01 -0.77 -14.05
CA ARG A 46 4.12 -1.86 -14.47
C ARG A 46 4.89 -3.06 -15.03
N ASN A 47 5.82 -3.60 -14.24
CA ASN A 47 6.58 -4.81 -14.56
C ASN A 47 6.72 -5.74 -13.34
N PRO A 48 6.87 -7.07 -13.53
CA PRO A 48 6.89 -8.03 -12.43
C PRO A 48 8.01 -7.80 -11.41
N ALA A 49 9.20 -7.39 -11.85
CA ALA A 49 10.34 -7.18 -10.95
C ALA A 49 10.12 -5.99 -10.02
N SER A 50 9.58 -4.89 -10.54
CA SER A 50 9.17 -3.71 -9.79
C SER A 50 8.08 -4.04 -8.76
N VAL A 51 7.06 -4.80 -9.17
CA VAL A 51 5.97 -5.23 -8.27
C VAL A 51 6.50 -6.13 -7.15
N ALA A 52 7.35 -7.10 -7.47
CA ALA A 52 7.97 -7.98 -6.47
C ALA A 52 8.83 -7.18 -5.47
N ARG A 53 9.62 -6.23 -5.97
CA ARG A 53 10.43 -5.34 -5.14
C ARG A 53 9.56 -4.50 -4.20
N PHE A 54 8.46 -3.94 -4.70
CA PHE A 54 7.49 -3.21 -3.88
C PHE A 54 6.92 -4.05 -2.74
N PHE A 55 6.57 -5.32 -3.00
CA PHE A 55 6.07 -6.21 -1.94
C PHE A 55 7.09 -6.46 -0.83
N VAL A 56 8.39 -6.50 -1.17
CA VAL A 56 9.48 -6.63 -0.20
C VAL A 56 9.69 -5.31 0.56
N GLU A 57 9.72 -4.18 -0.15
CA GLU A 57 9.96 -2.87 0.46
C GLU A 57 8.83 -2.45 1.41
N GLU A 58 7.56 -2.67 1.06
CA GLU A 58 6.40 -2.24 1.84
C GLU A 58 5.80 -3.36 2.72
N HIS A 59 6.54 -4.44 2.98
CA HIS A 59 6.06 -5.64 3.69
C HIS A 59 5.45 -5.37 5.08
N GLU A 60 5.82 -4.28 5.76
CA GLU A 60 5.25 -3.88 7.05
C GLU A 60 3.85 -3.24 6.92
N ARG A 61 3.54 -2.69 5.74
CA ARG A 61 2.28 -1.97 5.45
C ARG A 61 1.28 -2.82 4.67
N LEU A 62 1.77 -3.87 4.01
CA LEU A 62 0.93 -4.81 3.27
C LEU A 62 0.40 -5.91 4.19
N SER A 63 -0.89 -6.19 4.08
CA SER A 63 -1.52 -7.32 4.75
C SER A 63 -0.97 -8.61 4.16
N LYS A 64 -0.28 -9.41 4.99
CA LYS A 64 0.32 -10.69 4.58
C LYS A 64 -0.71 -11.67 4.02
N VAL A 65 -1.95 -11.62 4.52
CA VAL A 65 -3.06 -12.45 4.02
C VAL A 65 -3.44 -12.02 2.61
N VAL A 66 -3.65 -10.72 2.40
CA VAL A 66 -4.04 -10.17 1.10
C VAL A 66 -2.95 -10.39 0.06
N LEU A 67 -1.68 -10.13 0.42
CA LEU A 67 -0.53 -10.39 -0.42
C LEU A 67 -0.41 -11.89 -0.77
N GLY A 68 -0.57 -12.77 0.21
CA GLY A 68 -0.52 -14.22 0.00
C GLY A 68 -1.62 -14.71 -0.94
N THR A 69 -2.85 -14.24 -0.76
CA THR A 69 -3.97 -14.54 -1.68
C THR A 69 -3.68 -14.03 -3.08
N TYR A 70 -3.24 -12.77 -3.22
CA TYR A 70 -2.91 -12.17 -4.52
C TYR A 70 -1.82 -12.95 -5.27
N LEU A 71 -0.79 -13.43 -4.57
CA LEU A 71 0.27 -14.26 -5.16
C LEU A 71 -0.17 -15.70 -5.47
N GLY A 72 -1.18 -16.21 -4.76
CA GLY A 72 -1.74 -17.55 -4.97
C GLY A 72 -2.87 -17.62 -6.00
N GLU A 73 -3.44 -16.48 -6.39
CA GLU A 73 -4.43 -16.35 -7.48
C GLU A 73 -3.79 -16.31 -8.88
N VAL A 74 -2.47 -16.49 -8.98
CA VAL A 74 -1.71 -16.51 -10.23
C VAL A 74 -1.73 -17.89 -10.87
#